data_AF-A0A653YBN4-F1
#
_entry.id   AF-A0A653YBN4-F1
#
_cell.length_a   1.000
_cell.length_b   1.000
_cell.length_c   1.000
_cell.angle_alpha   90.00
_cell.angle_beta   90.00
_cell.angle_gamma   90.00
#
_symmetry.space_group_name_H-M   'P 1'
#
loop_
_entity.id
_entity.type
_entity.pdbx_description
1 polymer ?
#
loop_
_entity_poly.entity_id
_entity_poly.type
_entity_poly.pdbx_seq_one_letter_code
_entity_poly.pdbx_strand_id
1 'polypeptide(L)'
;MNSKLIVLSTLFSIVAFSQINDAKATMKYALKNGSNDYYRVSVKGFICNRETSDDILERDGKHDEIYLTSLSYLVNSQGNSIPSTAIKTKSKFLGDINGRGPENKWAMAGSAPGLLGGIQSGDQIPDNEPWKNNALHSGDLLPFVLWEGELKQGSDYAVIHPGIMEWDGPADFLTNFWHNSFAAMVLKPGVGIASLPFRALGIGNTDDYNNSPGVFPAPTVMQQFGNIFYRADLQSLSTSDFQKFHVGTDRPIDRPIGVEKSDIFNPLQIRLDYNTATTLSQRDFGYGRGIIPIVYRDREDLKGEYTVFISFEKITDASQRDRMNITHADNFDPISEYSFRSVHASDKETDILNGGMESNTHVVLNNLLGLKSQRWTIKKANQYYFHIKNQYNNLILDLLNQNDINGSNIVTSVPNGNDSQLWSFIRYCDGSWLVRNYKTKRVMEVYNAASNVTAPLGQWDANFARNQRWFIEKK
;
A
#
# COMPACT_ATOMS: atom_id res chain seq x y z
N MET A 1 -6.88 -41.12 78.96
CA MET A 1 -8.12 -41.56 79.66
C MET A 1 -9.12 -40.41 79.50
N ASN A 2 -9.98 -40.48 78.48
CA ASN A 2 -11.42 -40.85 78.57
C ASN A 2 -12.17 -39.92 79.55
N SER A 3 -13.22 -39.19 79.15
CA SER A 3 -14.48 -39.79 78.68
C SER A 3 -15.40 -38.82 77.90
N LYS A 4 -16.24 -39.44 77.06
CA LYS A 4 -17.28 -38.93 76.14
C LYS A 4 -18.61 -38.59 76.84
N LEU A 5 -19.44 -37.78 76.18
CA LEU A 5 -20.92 -37.89 76.04
C LEU A 5 -21.30 -36.93 74.87
N ILE A 6 -21.73 -37.28 73.66
CA ILE A 6 -22.84 -38.09 73.08
C ILE A 6 -24.24 -37.65 73.55
N VAL A 7 -25.01 -36.99 72.67
CA VAL A 7 -26.35 -37.36 72.10
C VAL A 7 -26.56 -36.39 70.89
N LEU A 8 -26.71 -36.72 69.60
CA LEU A 8 -27.37 -37.77 68.79
C LEU A 8 -28.80 -37.39 68.31
N SER A 9 -28.93 -36.95 67.06
CA SER A 9 -30.00 -37.30 66.09
C SER A 9 -29.64 -36.66 64.73
N THR A 10 -29.77 -37.25 63.55
CA THR A 10 -30.23 -38.57 63.06
C THR A 10 -29.82 -38.68 61.59
N LEU A 11 -29.18 -39.82 61.24
CA LEU A 11 -29.34 -40.71 60.05
C LEU A 11 -29.68 -40.14 58.65
N PHE A 12 -29.19 -40.66 57.50
CA PHE A 12 -28.20 -41.69 57.14
C PHE A 12 -27.93 -41.57 55.62
N SER A 13 -26.82 -42.18 55.22
CA SER A 13 -26.20 -42.34 53.91
C SER A 13 -27.09 -42.81 52.75
N ILE A 14 -26.68 -42.54 51.50
CA ILE A 14 -26.12 -43.56 50.57
C ILE A 14 -25.52 -42.88 49.33
N VAL A 15 -24.37 -43.43 48.93
CA VAL A 15 -23.56 -43.14 47.75
C VAL A 15 -24.26 -43.61 46.47
N ALA A 16 -24.15 -42.83 45.40
CA ALA A 16 -24.07 -43.38 44.04
C ALA A 16 -23.11 -42.53 43.20
N PHE A 17 -22.00 -43.14 42.79
CA PHE A 17 -21.11 -42.62 41.76
C PHE A 17 -21.67 -43.05 40.40
N SER A 18 -21.97 -42.10 39.50
CA SER A 18 -21.80 -42.25 38.06
C SER A 18 -21.80 -40.89 37.36
N GLN A 19 -20.90 -40.74 36.39
CA GLN A 19 -20.62 -39.54 35.59
C GLN A 19 -21.86 -39.01 34.86
N ILE A 20 -22.11 -37.69 34.88
CA ILE A 20 -22.57 -36.87 33.74
C ILE A 20 -22.12 -35.40 33.97
N ASN A 21 -21.48 -34.81 32.94
CA ASN A 21 -21.16 -33.38 32.83
C ASN A 21 -22.43 -32.52 32.81
N ASP A 22 -22.45 -31.37 33.49
CA ASP A 22 -22.58 -30.07 32.82
C ASP A 22 -22.80 -28.89 33.79
N ALA A 23 -22.06 -27.82 33.49
CA ALA A 23 -22.41 -26.42 33.69
C ALA A 23 -23.01 -26.00 35.05
N LYS A 24 -22.16 -25.99 36.09
CA LYS A 24 -22.41 -25.18 37.30
C LYS A 24 -22.17 -23.69 37.03
N ALA A 25 -23.15 -22.92 37.50
CA ALA A 25 -22.97 -21.62 38.16
C ALA A 25 -22.78 -20.37 37.28
N THR A 26 -23.93 -19.86 36.83
CA THR A 26 -24.38 -18.47 36.88
C THR A 26 -23.48 -17.47 37.64
N MET A 27 -22.97 -16.51 36.88
CA MET A 27 -22.71 -15.09 37.16
C MET A 27 -22.19 -14.69 38.55
N LYS A 28 -20.91 -14.31 38.59
CA LYS A 28 -20.46 -13.06 39.22
C LYS A 28 -19.15 -12.60 38.57
N TYR A 29 -19.17 -11.37 38.05
CA TYR A 29 -18.11 -10.64 37.34
C TYR A 29 -17.86 -11.05 35.89
N ALA A 30 -18.73 -10.54 35.01
CA ALA A 30 -18.32 -10.16 33.66
C ALA A 30 -17.19 -9.12 33.75
N LEU A 31 -15.95 -9.59 33.87
CA LEU A 31 -14.82 -8.85 33.34
C LEU A 31 -15.05 -8.80 31.83
N LYS A 32 -15.33 -7.59 31.31
CA LYS A 32 -15.38 -7.27 29.89
C LYS A 32 -14.33 -8.10 29.15
N ASN A 33 -14.76 -9.00 28.29
CA ASN A 33 -13.94 -9.49 27.19
C ASN A 33 -13.36 -8.26 26.51
N GLY A 34 -12.05 -8.02 26.61
CA GLY A 34 -11.40 -6.95 25.87
C GLY A 34 -11.71 -7.16 24.39
N SER A 35 -12.28 -6.15 23.74
CA SER A 35 -12.48 -6.19 22.30
C SER A 35 -11.11 -6.26 21.62
N ASN A 36 -10.87 -7.35 20.90
CA ASN A 36 -9.77 -7.44 19.95
C ASN A 36 -10.31 -6.97 18.60
N ASP A 37 -9.62 -5.99 18.01
CA ASP A 37 -9.96 -5.52 16.68
C ASP A 37 -8.71 -5.57 15.81
N TYR A 38 -8.91 -5.90 14.53
CA TYR A 38 -7.84 -5.93 13.54
C TYR A 38 -7.76 -4.57 12.86
N TYR A 39 -6.56 -4.02 12.79
CA TYR A 39 -6.29 -2.71 12.21
C TYR A 39 -5.28 -2.81 11.08
N ARG A 40 -5.38 -1.89 10.12
CA ARG A 40 -4.43 -1.70 9.04
C ARG A 40 -4.01 -0.24 8.94
N VAL A 41 -2.72 -0.04 8.74
CA VAL A 41 -2.12 1.25 8.44
C VAL A 41 -1.44 1.18 7.09
N SER A 42 -1.87 2.03 6.14
CA SER A 42 -1.40 1.98 4.75
C SER A 42 -1.12 3.37 4.20
N VAL A 43 -0.17 3.50 3.27
CA VAL A 43 -0.01 4.68 2.43
C VAL A 43 -0.97 4.56 1.25
N LYS A 44 -1.97 5.46 1.15
CA LYS A 44 -2.93 5.49 0.05
C LYS A 44 -2.29 6.01 -1.24
N GLY A 45 -1.39 6.97 -1.09
CA GLY A 45 -0.64 7.62 -2.16
C GLY A 45 0.05 8.86 -1.63
N PHE A 46 0.58 9.68 -2.53
CA PHE A 46 1.35 10.88 -2.17
C PHE A 46 1.22 11.99 -3.22
N ILE A 47 1.58 13.21 -2.83
CA ILE A 47 1.82 14.35 -3.71
C ILE A 47 3.32 14.61 -3.71
N CYS A 48 3.92 14.73 -4.89
CA CYS A 48 5.24 15.34 -5.06
C CYS A 48 5.05 16.86 -5.04
N ASN A 49 5.35 17.52 -3.91
CA ASN A 49 5.26 18.98 -3.84
C ASN A 49 6.46 19.63 -4.54
N ARG A 50 7.63 19.00 -4.41
CA ARG A 50 8.88 19.38 -5.07
C ARG A 50 9.74 18.14 -5.23
N GLU A 51 10.19 17.88 -6.45
CA GLU A 51 11.12 16.81 -6.78
C GLU A 51 12.49 17.05 -6.15
N THR A 52 13.27 15.99 -5.96
CA THR A 52 14.61 16.07 -5.40
C THR A 52 15.60 16.67 -6.39
N SER A 53 16.81 16.97 -5.91
CA SER A 53 17.87 17.47 -6.79
C SER A 53 18.45 16.33 -7.63
N ASP A 54 17.92 16.17 -8.85
CA ASP A 54 18.46 15.26 -9.87
C ASP A 54 19.91 15.61 -10.25
N ASP A 55 20.73 14.60 -10.56
CA ASP A 55 22.04 14.84 -11.17
C ASP A 55 21.82 15.42 -12.58
N ILE A 56 22.69 16.33 -13.03
CA ILE A 56 22.51 17.21 -14.20
C ILE A 56 22.37 16.44 -15.54
N LEU A 57 22.33 15.10 -15.51
CA LEU A 57 22.47 14.21 -16.65
C LEU A 57 21.37 13.13 -16.80
N GLU A 58 20.30 13.10 -16.00
CA GLU A 58 19.18 12.11 -16.13
C GLU A 58 19.69 10.66 -16.33
N ARG A 59 20.80 10.29 -15.65
CA ARG A 59 21.53 9.04 -15.95
C ARG A 59 20.87 7.81 -15.36
N ASP A 60 19.98 8.04 -14.44
CA ASP A 60 19.30 7.07 -13.62
C ASP A 60 17.80 7.14 -13.84
N GLY A 61 17.22 7.88 -14.78
CA GLY A 61 15.76 7.97 -14.93
C GLY A 61 15.36 9.37 -15.38
N LYS A 62 14.06 9.63 -15.59
CA LYS A 62 13.57 10.99 -15.83
C LYS A 62 12.89 11.51 -14.57
N HIS A 63 13.38 12.62 -14.02
CA HIS A 63 12.89 13.16 -12.75
C HIS A 63 12.99 12.11 -11.62
N ASP A 64 12.14 12.20 -10.58
CA ASP A 64 12.34 11.39 -9.38
C ASP A 64 11.86 9.94 -9.53
N GLU A 65 12.65 9.05 -8.91
CA GLU A 65 12.25 7.72 -8.49
C GLU A 65 12.25 7.63 -6.95
N ILE A 66 11.18 7.07 -6.38
CA ILE A 66 11.08 6.87 -4.93
C ILE A 66 10.64 5.46 -4.57
N TYR A 67 10.89 5.05 -3.33
CA TYR A 67 10.24 3.87 -2.75
C TYR A 67 9.82 4.12 -1.31
N LEU A 68 8.76 3.44 -0.89
CA LEU A 68 8.22 3.50 0.45
C LEU A 68 8.79 2.36 1.30
N THR A 69 8.96 2.62 2.58
CA THR A 69 9.41 1.62 3.56
C THR A 69 8.60 1.70 4.85
N SER A 70 8.57 0.59 5.57
CA SER A 70 8.10 0.56 6.95
C SER A 70 8.96 -0.37 7.79
N LEU A 71 9.28 0.05 9.01
CA LEU A 71 9.62 -0.85 10.11
C LEU A 71 8.50 -0.75 11.14
N SER A 72 7.84 -1.87 11.42
CA SER A 72 6.79 -1.93 12.42
C SER A 72 6.95 -3.12 13.36
N TYR A 73 6.53 -2.97 14.62
CA TYR A 73 6.66 -3.99 15.66
C TYR A 73 5.71 -3.68 16.82
N LEU A 74 5.42 -4.67 17.66
CA LEU A 74 4.64 -4.50 18.88
C LEU A 74 5.54 -4.16 20.07
N VAL A 75 5.00 -3.35 20.97
CA VAL A 75 5.58 -3.04 22.27
C VAL A 75 4.57 -3.43 23.33
N ASN A 76 5.03 -4.16 24.35
CA ASN A 76 4.15 -4.60 25.42
C ASN A 76 3.74 -3.45 26.36
N SER A 77 2.79 -3.73 27.24
CA SER A 77 2.27 -2.75 28.21
C SER A 77 3.33 -2.23 29.20
N GLN A 78 4.47 -2.92 29.36
CA GLN A 78 5.62 -2.44 30.14
C GLN A 78 6.58 -1.54 29.34
N GLY A 79 6.28 -1.27 28.07
CA GLY A 79 7.13 -0.46 27.18
C GLY A 79 8.26 -1.23 26.51
N ASN A 80 8.35 -2.55 26.69
CA ASN A 80 9.41 -3.35 26.07
C ASN A 80 9.01 -3.74 24.65
N SER A 81 9.87 -3.47 23.67
CA SER A 81 9.70 -3.96 22.30
C SER A 81 9.64 -5.48 22.26
N ILE A 82 8.84 -6.02 21.34
CA ILE A 82 8.70 -7.45 21.08
C ILE A 82 9.34 -7.77 19.72
N PRO A 83 10.66 -8.06 19.64
CA PRO A 83 11.37 -8.11 18.37
C PRO A 83 10.87 -9.19 17.41
N SER A 84 10.26 -10.26 17.92
CA SER A 84 9.65 -11.32 17.10
C SER A 84 8.44 -10.86 16.29
N THR A 85 7.89 -9.69 16.60
CA THR A 85 6.77 -9.07 15.86
C THR A 85 7.24 -8.04 14.83
N ALA A 86 8.55 -7.86 14.70
CA ALA A 86 9.11 -6.88 13.78
C ALA A 86 8.89 -7.29 12.32
N ILE A 87 8.28 -6.40 11.56
CA ILE A 87 8.02 -6.53 10.13
C ILE A 87 8.74 -5.38 9.43
N LYS A 88 9.46 -5.71 8.36
CA LYS A 88 10.06 -4.76 7.43
C LYS A 88 9.34 -4.88 6.10
N THR A 89 8.81 -3.78 5.58
CA THR A 89 8.20 -3.74 4.25
C THR A 89 8.88 -2.69 3.39
N LYS A 90 8.92 -2.95 2.08
CA LYS A 90 9.42 -2.04 1.05
C LYS A 90 8.50 -2.14 -0.16
N SER A 91 8.14 -1.00 -0.76
CA SER A 91 7.43 -0.99 -2.04
C SER A 91 8.37 -1.29 -3.20
N LYS A 92 7.81 -1.54 -4.38
CA LYS A 92 8.53 -1.36 -5.64
C LYS A 92 9.05 0.07 -5.74
N PHE A 93 10.08 0.26 -6.55
CA PHE A 93 10.47 1.60 -6.98
C PHE A 93 9.35 2.19 -7.83
N LEU A 94 8.97 3.42 -7.54
CA LEU A 94 7.89 4.17 -8.16
C LEU A 94 8.53 5.33 -8.94
N GLY A 95 8.38 5.37 -10.26
CA GLY A 95 8.98 6.40 -11.12
C GLY A 95 9.13 5.93 -12.57
N ASP A 96 10.20 6.34 -13.25
CA ASP A 96 10.48 5.92 -14.63
C ASP A 96 10.95 4.46 -14.71
N ILE A 97 10.31 3.71 -15.62
CA ILE A 97 10.63 2.30 -15.89
C ILE A 97 11.52 2.11 -17.13
N ASN A 98 11.92 3.18 -17.81
CA ASN A 98 12.75 3.09 -19.01
C ASN A 98 14.14 2.50 -18.71
N GLY A 99 14.57 1.53 -19.53
CA GLY A 99 15.89 0.90 -19.40
C GLY A 99 16.12 0.10 -18.11
N ARG A 100 15.09 -0.11 -17.28
CA ARG A 100 15.22 -0.83 -16.01
C ARG A 100 15.22 -2.36 -16.18
N GLY A 101 15.92 -3.04 -15.27
CA GLY A 101 15.92 -4.51 -15.14
C GLY A 101 14.52 -5.08 -14.82
N PRO A 102 14.39 -6.40 -14.58
CA PRO A 102 13.12 -7.12 -14.68
C PRO A 102 11.94 -6.42 -13.99
N GLU A 103 10.79 -6.46 -14.67
CA GLU A 103 9.50 -5.80 -14.38
C GLU A 103 8.98 -6.04 -12.94
N ASN A 104 9.61 -6.96 -12.20
CA ASN A 104 9.22 -7.31 -10.84
C ASN A 104 9.72 -6.33 -9.74
N LYS A 105 10.63 -5.39 -10.02
CA LYS A 105 11.13 -4.43 -9.01
C LYS A 105 10.59 -3.00 -9.14
N TRP A 106 10.01 -2.68 -10.29
CA TRP A 106 9.64 -1.34 -10.69
C TRP A 106 8.13 -1.26 -10.94
N ALA A 107 7.54 -0.11 -10.64
CA ALA A 107 6.21 0.24 -11.06
C ALA A 107 6.20 1.66 -11.58
N MET A 108 5.56 1.84 -12.71
CA MET A 108 5.45 3.15 -13.33
C MET A 108 4.65 4.09 -12.43
N ALA A 109 5.22 5.26 -12.17
CA ALA A 109 4.57 6.39 -11.49
C ALA A 109 5.09 7.70 -12.07
N GLY A 110 4.29 8.76 -11.92
CA GLY A 110 4.68 10.10 -12.38
C GLY A 110 4.21 10.42 -13.80
N SER A 111 4.21 11.71 -14.12
CA SER A 111 3.68 12.25 -15.38
C SER A 111 4.74 12.80 -16.34
N ALA A 112 6.03 12.54 -16.08
CA ALA A 112 7.10 13.02 -16.95
C ALA A 112 6.94 12.57 -18.41
N PRO A 113 7.41 13.39 -19.39
CA PRO A 113 7.26 13.08 -20.81
C PRO A 113 8.03 11.81 -21.23
N GLY A 114 7.42 10.96 -22.04
CA GLY A 114 8.06 9.73 -22.57
C GLY A 114 7.25 8.45 -22.34
N LEU A 115 6.14 8.56 -21.61
CA LEU A 115 5.16 7.51 -21.37
C LEU A 115 5.66 6.30 -20.55
N LEU A 116 6.70 6.47 -19.77
CA LEU A 116 7.30 5.41 -18.95
C LEU A 116 7.41 5.78 -17.46
N GLY A 117 6.76 6.87 -17.04
CA GLY A 117 6.82 7.39 -15.68
C GLY A 117 7.86 8.50 -15.54
N GLY A 118 8.26 8.75 -14.28
CA GLY A 118 9.11 9.85 -13.84
C GLY A 118 8.28 10.84 -13.03
N ILE A 119 8.54 10.92 -11.73
CA ILE A 119 7.76 11.73 -10.80
C ILE A 119 8.25 13.17 -10.86
N GLN A 120 7.37 14.10 -11.20
CA GLN A 120 7.69 15.53 -11.26
C GLN A 120 6.87 16.35 -10.26
N SER A 121 7.36 17.54 -9.98
CA SER A 121 6.73 18.50 -9.06
C SER A 121 5.27 18.77 -9.47
N GLY A 122 4.35 18.60 -8.53
CA GLY A 122 2.90 18.71 -8.73
C GLY A 122 2.19 17.39 -8.99
N ASP A 123 2.92 16.29 -9.22
CA ASP A 123 2.31 14.97 -9.41
C ASP A 123 1.53 14.51 -8.17
N GLN A 124 0.35 13.95 -8.42
CA GLN A 124 -0.46 13.27 -7.43
C GLN A 124 -0.55 11.79 -7.81
N ILE A 125 -0.04 10.92 -6.93
CA ILE A 125 0.17 9.50 -7.22
C ILE A 125 -0.64 8.63 -6.27
N PRO A 126 -1.43 7.65 -6.77
CA PRO A 126 -1.52 7.23 -8.17
C PRO A 126 -2.40 8.10 -9.06
N ASP A 127 -3.23 8.95 -8.45
CA ASP A 127 -4.23 9.79 -9.08
C ASP A 127 -4.40 11.09 -8.30
N ASN A 128 -5.06 12.07 -8.92
CA ASN A 128 -5.61 13.23 -8.22
C ASN A 128 -6.39 12.80 -6.99
N GLU A 129 -6.20 13.54 -5.89
CA GLU A 129 -6.73 13.20 -4.57
C GLU A 129 -6.26 11.79 -4.12
N PRO A 130 -4.94 11.56 -3.97
CA PRO A 130 -4.36 10.23 -3.81
C PRO A 130 -4.84 9.50 -2.54
N TRP A 131 -5.36 10.23 -1.56
CA TRP A 131 -6.05 9.69 -0.39
C TRP A 131 -7.31 8.87 -0.72
N LYS A 132 -7.91 9.07 -1.90
CA LYS A 132 -9.09 8.31 -2.37
C LYS A 132 -8.74 6.96 -3.01
N ASN A 133 -7.46 6.58 -3.07
CA ASN A 133 -7.02 5.32 -3.67
C ASN A 133 -7.57 4.10 -2.91
N ASN A 134 -8.60 3.44 -3.46
CA ASN A 134 -9.22 2.25 -2.89
C ASN A 134 -8.86 0.96 -3.64
N ALA A 135 -7.70 0.93 -4.31
CA ALA A 135 -7.20 -0.31 -4.90
C ALA A 135 -7.00 -1.39 -3.83
N LEU A 136 -6.97 -2.64 -4.27
CA LEU A 136 -6.59 -3.75 -3.40
C LEU A 136 -5.15 -3.52 -2.95
N HIS A 137 -4.86 -3.80 -1.69
CA HIS A 137 -3.51 -3.63 -1.18
C HIS A 137 -2.65 -4.77 -1.72
N SER A 138 -1.82 -4.42 -2.70
CA SER A 138 -0.75 -5.27 -3.22
C SER A 138 0.47 -4.99 -2.36
N GLY A 139 1.05 -6.01 -1.71
CA GLY A 139 1.98 -5.84 -0.58
C GLY A 139 3.18 -4.92 -0.83
N ASP A 140 3.56 -4.69 -2.09
CA ASP A 140 4.67 -3.85 -2.55
C ASP A 140 4.24 -2.65 -3.43
N LEU A 141 2.95 -2.34 -3.55
CA LEU A 141 2.41 -1.22 -4.36
C LEU A 141 1.41 -0.40 -3.53
N LEU A 142 0.90 0.69 -4.09
CA LEU A 142 -0.13 1.51 -3.46
C LEU A 142 -1.53 0.84 -3.55
N PRO A 143 -2.37 0.89 -2.51
CA PRO A 143 -2.05 1.31 -1.15
C PRO A 143 -1.04 0.38 -0.46
N PHE A 144 0.05 0.96 0.03
CA PHE A 144 1.20 0.23 0.57
C PHE A 144 1.05 0.02 2.08
N VAL A 145 1.05 -1.24 2.54
CA VAL A 145 0.83 -1.57 3.94
C VAL A 145 2.08 -1.28 4.78
N LEU A 146 1.94 -0.41 5.78
CA LEU A 146 2.97 -0.08 6.74
C LEU A 146 2.95 -1.04 7.95
N TRP A 147 1.75 -1.41 8.38
CA TRP A 147 1.51 -2.36 9.47
C TRP A 147 0.05 -2.84 9.42
N GLU A 148 -0.17 -4.08 9.83
CA GLU A 148 -1.51 -4.60 10.12
C GLU A 148 -1.42 -5.65 11.22
N GLY A 149 -2.50 -5.78 12.01
CA GLY A 149 -2.53 -6.72 13.12
C GLY A 149 -3.66 -6.48 14.10
N GLU A 150 -3.78 -7.38 15.07
CA GLU A 150 -4.74 -7.26 16.16
C GLU A 150 -4.21 -6.32 17.25
N LEU A 151 -5.06 -5.39 17.69
CA LEU A 151 -4.85 -4.64 18.93
C LEU A 151 -5.96 -5.00 19.91
N LYS A 152 -5.56 -5.12 21.18
CA LYS A 152 -6.47 -5.41 22.30
C LYS A 152 -6.49 -4.22 23.25
N GLN A 153 -7.69 -3.88 23.73
CA GLN A 153 -7.85 -2.82 24.71
C GLN A 153 -7.00 -3.08 25.97
N GLY A 154 -6.14 -2.12 26.34
CA GLY A 154 -5.29 -2.20 27.52
C GLY A 154 -4.08 -3.14 27.40
N SER A 155 -3.73 -3.58 26.19
CA SER A 155 -2.60 -4.47 25.92
C SER A 155 -1.47 -3.74 25.18
N ASP A 156 -0.79 -4.45 24.29
CA ASP A 156 0.35 -4.00 23.50
C ASP A 156 -0.08 -2.91 22.52
N TYR A 157 0.88 -2.09 22.11
CA TYR A 157 0.68 -1.09 21.07
C TYR A 157 1.63 -1.34 19.90
N ALA A 158 1.18 -0.99 18.69
CA ALA A 158 2.00 -1.04 17.51
C ALA A 158 2.88 0.20 17.43
N VAL A 159 4.12 0.02 17.02
CA VAL A 159 5.04 1.08 16.64
C VAL A 159 5.29 0.95 15.14
N ILE A 160 5.17 2.06 14.42
CA ILE A 160 5.27 2.11 12.97
C ILE A 160 6.19 3.26 12.58
N HIS A 161 7.18 2.97 11.74
CA HIS A 161 8.12 3.93 11.19
C HIS A 161 7.95 3.99 9.68
N PRO A 162 7.07 4.86 9.17
CA PRO A 162 6.96 5.08 7.74
C PRO A 162 8.18 5.84 7.22
N GLY A 163 8.63 5.50 6.01
CA GLY A 163 9.69 6.21 5.33
C GLY A 163 9.42 6.28 3.83
N ILE A 164 9.87 7.38 3.22
CA ILE A 164 10.03 7.53 1.78
C ILE A 164 11.53 7.69 1.51
N MET A 165 11.99 7.04 0.46
CA MET A 165 13.38 7.01 0.07
C MET A 165 13.47 7.47 -1.38
N GLU A 166 14.35 8.42 -1.65
CA GLU A 166 14.87 8.72 -2.98
C GLU A 166 15.70 7.53 -3.48
N TRP A 167 15.65 7.30 -4.78
CA TRP A 167 16.46 6.32 -5.47
C TRP A 167 17.24 7.00 -6.58
N ASP A 168 18.58 6.94 -6.52
CA ASP A 168 19.50 7.56 -7.49
C ASP A 168 20.51 6.53 -8.05
N GLY A 169 20.29 5.22 -7.86
CA GLY A 169 21.13 4.17 -8.44
C GLY A 169 21.26 2.85 -7.66
N PRO A 170 22.20 1.96 -8.05
CA PRO A 170 22.29 0.60 -7.51
C PRO A 170 22.92 0.51 -6.10
N ALA A 171 22.94 1.58 -5.31
CA ALA A 171 23.63 1.60 -4.03
C ALA A 171 22.81 0.97 -2.90
N ASP A 172 23.02 -0.34 -2.66
CA ASP A 172 22.53 -1.12 -1.51
C ASP A 172 22.89 -0.53 -0.11
N PHE A 173 23.59 0.60 -0.03
CA PHE A 173 24.03 1.23 1.21
C PHE A 173 22.85 1.70 2.07
N LEU A 174 21.81 2.31 1.50
CA LEU A 174 20.74 2.90 2.34
C LEU A 174 19.63 1.95 2.71
N THR A 175 19.40 0.93 1.91
CA THR A 175 18.64 -0.24 2.37
C THR A 175 19.33 -0.84 3.61
N ASN A 176 20.66 -0.91 3.65
CA ASN A 176 21.38 -1.42 4.82
C ASN A 176 21.47 -0.41 5.98
N PHE A 177 21.69 0.88 5.72
CA PHE A 177 21.73 1.93 6.75
C PHE A 177 20.38 2.06 7.46
N TRP A 178 19.30 2.24 6.70
CA TRP A 178 17.94 2.34 7.25
C TRP A 178 17.56 1.04 7.97
N HIS A 179 17.82 -0.14 7.39
CA HIS A 179 17.36 -1.39 7.98
C HIS A 179 18.23 -1.96 9.09
N ASN A 180 19.54 -1.70 9.14
CA ASN A 180 20.44 -2.26 10.15
C ASN A 180 20.74 -1.26 11.27
N SER A 181 21.04 0.00 10.94
CA SER A 181 21.35 1.02 11.96
C SER A 181 20.11 1.39 12.77
N PHE A 182 18.96 1.55 12.09
CA PHE A 182 17.71 1.94 12.76
C PHE A 182 17.01 0.77 13.45
N ALA A 183 16.87 -0.39 12.78
CA ALA A 183 16.22 -1.54 13.41
C ALA A 183 16.99 -2.09 14.62
N ALA A 184 18.33 -2.11 14.59
CA ALA A 184 19.13 -2.53 15.75
C ALA A 184 19.04 -1.54 16.93
N MET A 185 18.77 -0.27 16.65
CA MET A 185 18.59 0.78 17.67
C MET A 185 17.19 0.74 18.29
N VAL A 186 16.17 0.54 17.46
CA VAL A 186 14.76 0.66 17.83
C VAL A 186 14.19 -0.63 18.46
N LEU A 187 14.73 -1.81 18.14
CA LEU A 187 14.32 -3.11 18.70
C LEU A 187 15.02 -3.48 20.04
N LYS A 188 15.78 -2.57 20.64
CA LYS A 188 16.26 -2.71 22.04
C LYS A 188 15.09 -2.53 23.01
N PRO A 189 15.11 -3.20 24.20
CA PRO A 189 13.90 -3.62 24.91
C PRO A 189 13.16 -2.50 25.65
N GLY A 190 12.73 -1.44 24.98
CA GLY A 190 12.13 -0.31 25.69
C GLY A 190 11.67 0.92 24.91
N VAL A 191 11.70 0.95 23.57
CA VAL A 191 11.63 2.20 22.78
C VAL A 191 12.95 3.01 22.86
N GLY A 192 14.04 2.36 22.44
CA GLY A 192 15.45 2.64 22.78
C GLY A 192 16.09 3.94 22.27
N ILE A 193 15.34 5.01 22.07
CA ILE A 193 15.87 6.36 21.88
C ILE A 193 15.03 7.24 22.77
N ALA A 194 15.64 8.08 23.59
CA ALA A 194 14.93 9.15 24.28
C ALA A 194 14.11 9.89 23.21
N SER A 195 12.80 9.66 23.22
CA SER A 195 11.90 10.08 22.16
C SER A 195 10.77 10.83 22.81
N LEU A 196 10.44 11.99 22.28
CA LEU A 196 9.41 12.83 22.86
C LEU A 196 8.18 12.82 21.95
N PRO A 197 6.98 12.75 22.54
CA PRO A 197 5.79 13.05 21.76
C PRO A 197 5.89 14.50 21.29
N PHE A 198 5.41 14.79 20.10
CA PHE A 198 5.50 16.15 19.56
C PHE A 198 4.83 17.21 20.44
N ARG A 199 3.80 16.85 21.22
CA ARG A 199 3.21 17.76 22.22
C ARG A 199 4.24 18.26 23.24
N ALA A 200 5.18 17.41 23.66
CA ALA A 200 6.23 17.78 24.61
C ALA A 200 7.32 18.66 23.97
N LEU A 201 7.45 18.62 22.63
CA LEU A 201 8.35 19.48 21.88
C LEU A 201 7.78 20.89 21.65
N GLY A 202 6.60 21.22 22.19
CA GLY A 202 5.94 22.51 21.96
C GLY A 202 5.37 22.70 20.54
N ILE A 203 5.39 21.64 19.72
CA ILE A 203 4.98 21.69 18.33
C ILE A 203 3.46 21.83 18.26
N GLY A 204 3.00 22.97 17.72
CA GLY A 204 1.58 23.31 17.55
C GLY A 204 1.12 24.64 18.16
N ASN A 205 2.01 25.40 18.82
CA ASN A 205 1.64 26.69 19.44
C ASN A 205 2.10 27.95 18.68
N THR A 206 3.29 28.01 18.04
CA THR A 206 3.73 29.25 17.35
C THR A 206 4.86 29.13 16.30
N ASP A 207 5.51 27.98 16.09
CA ASP A 207 6.79 27.96 15.36
C ASP A 207 6.72 27.49 13.90
N ASP A 208 7.73 27.94 13.14
CA ASP A 208 8.02 27.89 11.69
C ASP A 208 8.13 26.47 11.07
N TYR A 209 7.21 25.59 11.47
CA TYR A 209 7.05 24.21 11.05
C TYR A 209 6.81 24.08 9.54
N ASN A 210 6.10 25.04 8.95
CA ASN A 210 5.73 24.96 7.54
C ASN A 210 6.94 25.04 6.60
N ASN A 211 8.11 25.49 7.08
CA ASN A 211 9.32 25.65 6.27
C ASN A 211 10.55 24.90 6.80
N SER A 212 10.44 24.19 7.93
CA SER A 212 11.58 23.42 8.46
C SER A 212 11.72 22.06 7.75
N PRO A 213 12.95 21.60 7.48
CA PRO A 213 13.18 20.25 6.97
C PRO A 213 12.93 19.19 8.06
N GLY A 214 12.53 17.98 7.67
CA GLY A 214 12.18 16.87 8.55
C GLY A 214 10.94 16.11 8.10
N VAL A 215 10.40 15.29 8.99
CA VAL A 215 9.18 14.48 8.76
C VAL A 215 8.12 14.82 9.77
N PHE A 216 6.95 15.23 9.29
CA PHE A 216 5.98 15.88 10.14
C PHE A 216 4.51 15.58 9.79
N PRO A 217 3.66 15.21 10.76
CA PRO A 217 2.20 15.15 10.54
C PRO A 217 1.60 16.55 10.56
N ALA A 218 0.57 16.81 9.74
CA ALA A 218 0.01 18.16 9.60
C ALA A 218 -0.43 18.80 10.93
N PRO A 219 -0.33 20.14 11.09
CA PRO A 219 -0.61 20.82 12.36
C PRO A 219 -1.98 20.53 12.98
N THR A 220 -3.02 20.38 12.15
CA THR A 220 -4.39 20.03 12.59
C THR A 220 -4.44 18.65 13.26
N VAL A 221 -3.66 17.70 12.75
CA VAL A 221 -3.50 16.36 13.34
C VAL A 221 -2.74 16.48 14.66
N MET A 222 -1.69 17.29 14.72
CA MET A 222 -0.84 17.45 15.91
C MET A 222 -1.58 18.04 17.11
N GLN A 223 -2.46 19.00 16.89
CA GLN A 223 -3.30 19.58 17.95
C GLN A 223 -4.13 18.50 18.65
N GLN A 224 -4.70 17.57 17.88
CA GLN A 224 -5.62 16.55 18.40
C GLN A 224 -4.92 15.26 18.83
N PHE A 225 -3.89 14.84 18.10
CA PHE A 225 -3.24 13.52 18.21
C PHE A 225 -1.71 13.60 18.35
N GLY A 226 -1.11 14.75 18.66
CA GLY A 226 0.35 14.88 18.75
C GLY A 226 1.06 13.98 19.79
N ASN A 227 0.31 13.26 20.62
CA ASN A 227 0.82 12.25 21.57
C ASN A 227 1.01 10.86 20.97
N ILE A 228 0.62 10.63 19.70
CA ILE A 228 0.81 9.35 19.01
C ILE A 228 2.03 9.40 18.08
N PHE A 229 2.47 10.62 17.74
CA PHE A 229 3.63 10.88 16.91
C PHE A 229 4.81 11.20 17.81
N TYR A 230 5.96 10.63 17.50
CA TYR A 230 7.19 10.77 18.26
C TYR A 230 8.37 11.00 17.32
N ARG A 231 9.37 11.72 17.81
CA ARG A 231 10.71 11.82 17.20
C ARG A 231 11.77 11.57 18.26
N ALA A 232 12.98 11.27 17.82
CA ALA A 232 14.12 11.22 18.72
C ALA A 232 14.40 12.62 19.29
N ASP A 233 14.61 12.68 20.61
CA ASP A 233 15.20 13.81 21.31
C ASP A 233 16.72 13.77 21.09
N LEU A 234 17.15 14.33 19.97
CA LEU A 234 18.55 14.30 19.52
C LEU A 234 19.52 14.91 20.54
N GLN A 235 19.06 15.85 21.39
CA GLN A 235 19.91 16.54 22.37
C GLN A 235 20.28 15.64 23.56
N SER A 236 19.42 14.68 23.87
CA SER A 236 19.62 13.74 24.96
C SER A 236 20.47 12.52 24.58
N LEU A 237 20.83 12.39 23.30
CA LEU A 237 21.55 11.23 22.79
C LEU A 237 23.04 11.29 23.12
N SER A 238 23.62 10.11 23.34
CA SER A 238 25.07 9.96 23.30
C SER A 238 25.59 10.30 21.91
N THR A 239 26.85 10.75 21.80
CA THR A 239 27.47 11.00 20.49
C THR A 239 27.39 9.78 19.57
N SER A 240 27.60 8.57 20.11
CA SER A 240 27.49 7.33 19.33
C SER A 240 26.08 7.03 18.83
N ASP A 241 25.04 7.44 19.55
CA ASP A 241 23.66 7.25 19.11
C ASP A 241 23.24 8.33 18.12
N PHE A 242 23.64 9.59 18.36
CA PHE A 242 23.43 10.71 17.44
C PHE A 242 24.05 10.43 16.05
N GLN A 243 25.25 9.84 16.01
CA GLN A 243 25.92 9.49 14.75
C GLN A 243 25.13 8.50 13.88
N LYS A 244 24.22 7.70 14.45
CA LYS A 244 23.38 6.75 13.69
C LYS A 244 22.29 7.42 12.86
N PHE A 245 22.00 8.69 13.12
CA PHE A 245 21.01 9.47 12.37
C PHE A 245 21.63 10.24 11.19
N HIS A 246 22.96 10.28 11.06
CA HIS A 246 23.60 10.93 9.93
C HIS A 246 23.44 10.08 8.67
N VAL A 247 22.99 10.74 7.61
CA VAL A 247 22.95 10.25 6.24
C VAL A 247 24.21 10.77 5.56
N GLY A 248 24.98 9.92 4.88
CA GLY A 248 26.10 10.42 4.09
C GLY A 248 25.56 11.07 2.81
N THR A 249 25.47 12.40 2.73
CA THR A 249 24.84 13.11 1.59
C THR A 249 25.84 13.78 0.65
N ASP A 250 27.10 13.33 0.62
CA ASP A 250 28.16 14.00 -0.16
C ASP A 250 27.94 13.92 -1.70
N ARG A 251 26.90 13.23 -2.17
CA ARG A 251 26.43 13.10 -3.57
C ARG A 251 24.91 12.81 -3.61
N PRO A 252 24.20 13.07 -4.73
CA PRO A 252 22.87 12.49 -4.98
C PRO A 252 23.04 10.97 -5.04
N ILE A 253 22.63 10.33 -3.95
CA ILE A 253 22.65 8.89 -3.72
C ILE A 253 21.36 8.56 -2.99
N ASP A 254 20.86 7.33 -3.16
CA ASP A 254 19.70 6.79 -2.41
C ASP A 254 19.64 7.36 -0.99
N ARG A 255 18.51 7.93 -0.54
CA ARG A 255 18.44 8.48 0.82
C ARG A 255 17.02 8.62 1.32
N PRO A 256 16.79 8.64 2.64
CA PRO A 256 15.50 9.07 3.13
C PRO A 256 15.21 10.50 2.68
N ILE A 257 13.96 10.77 2.35
CA ILE A 257 13.46 12.14 2.19
C ILE A 257 13.00 12.62 3.57
N GLY A 258 13.29 13.88 3.90
CA GLY A 258 13.12 14.44 5.24
C GLY A 258 14.44 14.70 5.96
N VAL A 259 15.55 14.83 5.23
CA VAL A 259 16.88 15.09 5.80
C VAL A 259 16.94 16.54 6.29
N GLU A 260 17.28 16.70 7.56
CA GLU A 260 17.45 17.98 8.24
C GLU A 260 18.85 18.56 8.00
N LYS A 261 19.15 19.67 8.68
CA LYS A 261 20.50 20.24 8.71
C LYS A 261 21.50 19.24 9.29
N SER A 262 22.78 19.38 8.91
CA SER A 262 23.87 18.49 9.33
C SER A 262 23.68 17.02 8.91
N ASP A 263 22.97 16.80 7.80
CA ASP A 263 22.72 15.49 7.21
C ASP A 263 21.98 14.52 8.13
N ILE A 264 21.15 15.03 9.03
CA ILE A 264 20.42 14.21 9.99
C ILE A 264 19.07 13.78 9.43
N PHE A 265 18.78 12.49 9.42
CA PHE A 265 17.42 12.00 9.23
C PHE A 265 16.82 11.55 10.56
N ASN A 266 15.89 12.33 11.12
CA ASN A 266 15.16 11.98 12.34
C ASN A 266 13.74 11.48 11.99
N PRO A 267 13.53 10.16 11.94
CA PRO A 267 12.29 9.62 11.40
C PRO A 267 11.10 9.81 12.32
N LEU A 268 9.92 9.82 11.69
CA LEU A 268 8.67 9.80 12.41
C LEU A 268 8.40 8.41 12.99
N GLN A 269 7.97 8.38 14.24
CA GLN A 269 7.43 7.19 14.88
C GLN A 269 5.95 7.40 15.17
N ILE A 270 5.12 6.43 14.81
CA ILE A 270 3.69 6.38 15.12
C ILE A 270 3.47 5.29 16.15
N ARG A 271 2.89 5.62 17.30
CA ARG A 271 2.51 4.67 18.35
C ARG A 271 1.00 4.53 18.39
N LEU A 272 0.53 3.31 18.19
CA LEU A 272 -0.87 3.02 17.98
C LEU A 272 -1.35 1.95 18.96
N ASP A 273 -2.05 2.40 20.00
CA ASP A 273 -2.81 1.51 20.88
C ASP A 273 -4.24 1.32 20.36
N TYR A 274 -4.99 0.41 20.98
CA TYR A 274 -6.37 0.10 20.62
C TYR A 274 -7.30 1.33 20.60
N ASN A 275 -7.24 2.17 21.65
CA ASN A 275 -8.17 3.28 21.82
C ASN A 275 -7.89 4.36 20.75
N THR A 276 -6.61 4.60 20.50
CA THR A 276 -6.12 5.54 19.50
C THR A 276 -6.43 5.06 18.09
N ALA A 277 -6.20 3.77 17.77
CA ALA A 277 -6.56 3.18 16.48
C ALA A 277 -8.06 3.29 16.21
N THR A 278 -8.88 2.96 17.20
CA THR A 278 -10.35 3.08 17.11
C THR A 278 -10.75 4.53 16.83
N THR A 279 -10.17 5.47 17.56
CA THR A 279 -10.54 6.89 17.45
C THR A 279 -10.07 7.47 16.12
N LEU A 280 -8.80 7.27 15.75
CA LEU A 280 -8.22 7.77 14.50
C LEU A 280 -8.99 7.26 13.29
N SER A 281 -9.28 5.96 13.22
CA SER A 281 -9.96 5.35 12.08
C SER A 281 -11.37 5.91 11.79
N GLN A 282 -11.94 6.64 12.75
CA GLN A 282 -13.26 7.27 12.62
C GLN A 282 -13.21 8.78 12.38
N ARG A 283 -12.04 9.43 12.59
CA ARG A 283 -11.87 10.88 12.46
C ARG A 283 -11.55 11.27 11.03
N ASP A 284 -12.12 12.37 10.57
CA ASP A 284 -11.81 12.95 9.27
C ASP A 284 -10.98 14.22 9.46
N PHE A 285 -9.83 14.27 8.80
CA PHE A 285 -8.92 15.42 8.81
C PHE A 285 -8.97 16.23 7.51
N GLY A 286 -10.02 16.03 6.70
CA GLY A 286 -10.22 16.67 5.39
C GLY A 286 -9.93 15.76 4.19
N TYR A 287 -9.52 14.51 4.44
CA TYR A 287 -9.09 13.55 3.42
C TYR A 287 -9.88 12.24 3.48
N GLY A 288 -10.95 12.20 4.28
CA GLY A 288 -11.70 10.99 4.58
C GLY A 288 -11.36 10.43 5.95
N ARG A 289 -12.21 9.51 6.42
CA ARG A 289 -12.08 8.89 7.74
C ARG A 289 -10.77 8.12 7.85
N GLY A 290 -10.05 8.37 8.95
CA GLY A 290 -8.80 7.71 9.26
C GLY A 290 -7.63 8.13 8.39
N ILE A 291 -7.72 9.18 7.58
CA ILE A 291 -6.64 9.56 6.66
C ILE A 291 -5.95 10.84 7.14
N ILE A 292 -4.63 10.76 7.31
CA ILE A 292 -3.78 11.89 7.71
C ILE A 292 -2.71 12.15 6.65
N PRO A 293 -2.38 13.43 6.37
CA PRO A 293 -1.21 13.79 5.60
C PRO A 293 0.04 13.88 6.50
N ILE A 294 1.16 13.39 5.97
CA ILE A 294 2.49 13.50 6.57
C ILE A 294 3.43 14.12 5.52
N VAL A 295 4.05 15.23 5.89
CA VAL A 295 5.00 15.96 5.06
C VAL A 295 6.41 15.43 5.34
N TYR A 296 7.10 15.04 4.28
CA TYR A 296 8.53 14.74 4.27
C TYR A 296 9.19 15.87 3.49
N ARG A 297 10.10 16.60 4.14
CA ARG A 297 10.76 17.76 3.54
C ARG A 297 12.24 17.71 3.79
N ASP A 298 13.01 17.65 2.72
CA ASP A 298 14.44 17.83 2.79
C ASP A 298 14.83 19.29 3.05
N ARG A 299 16.06 19.45 3.53
CA ARG A 299 16.75 20.73 3.45
C ARG A 299 16.89 21.19 1.98
N GLU A 300 17.05 22.49 1.81
CA GLU A 300 16.82 23.17 0.53
C GLU A 300 17.72 22.69 -0.63
N ASP A 301 18.95 22.26 -0.37
CA ASP A 301 19.89 21.75 -1.39
C ASP A 301 19.48 20.39 -1.97
N LEU A 302 18.80 19.55 -1.19
CA LEU A 302 18.31 18.24 -1.61
C LEU A 302 16.90 18.31 -2.24
N LYS A 303 16.20 19.43 -2.03
CA LYS A 303 14.88 19.82 -2.58
C LYS A 303 13.68 18.95 -2.23
N GLY A 304 13.80 17.64 -2.08
CA GLY A 304 12.67 16.70 -1.97
C GLY A 304 11.59 17.13 -0.98
N GLU A 305 10.35 17.27 -1.44
CA GLU A 305 9.21 17.59 -0.60
C GLU A 305 7.97 16.79 -1.04
N TYR A 306 7.49 15.92 -0.15
CA TYR A 306 6.42 14.98 -0.43
C TYR A 306 5.35 15.00 0.66
N THR A 307 4.08 14.99 0.26
CA THR A 307 2.94 14.82 1.17
C THR A 307 2.38 13.42 1.02
N VAL A 308 2.58 12.56 2.02
CA VAL A 308 2.15 11.16 2.03
C VAL A 308 0.86 11.00 2.83
N PHE A 309 -0.14 10.33 2.25
CA PHE A 309 -1.44 10.12 2.89
C PHE A 309 -1.53 8.74 3.52
N ILE A 310 -1.54 8.70 4.86
CA ILE A 310 -1.61 7.46 5.64
C ILE A 310 -3.03 7.22 6.12
N SER A 311 -3.60 6.06 5.80
CA SER A 311 -4.89 5.59 6.29
C SER A 311 -4.74 4.71 7.53
N PHE A 312 -5.66 4.87 8.47
CA PHE A 312 -5.85 4.03 9.66
C PHE A 312 -7.23 3.39 9.55
N GLU A 313 -7.29 2.09 9.34
CA GLU A 313 -8.52 1.37 9.04
C GLU A 313 -8.77 0.27 10.07
N LYS A 314 -10.01 0.16 10.56
CA LYS A 314 -10.49 -1.01 11.30
C LYS A 314 -11.03 -2.04 10.30
N ILE A 315 -10.45 -3.22 10.27
CA ILE A 315 -10.80 -4.28 9.30
C ILE A 315 -11.87 -5.20 9.89
N THR A 316 -13.09 -5.07 9.38
CA THR A 316 -14.24 -5.87 9.80
C THR A 316 -14.49 -7.09 8.92
N ASP A 317 -14.05 -7.06 7.66
CA ASP A 317 -14.15 -8.17 6.72
C ASP A 317 -13.01 -9.17 6.94
N ALA A 318 -13.36 -10.40 7.31
CA ALA A 318 -12.39 -11.47 7.56
C ALA A 318 -11.54 -11.81 6.33
N SER A 319 -12.10 -11.70 5.11
CA SER A 319 -11.36 -12.00 3.88
C SER A 319 -10.19 -11.04 3.65
N GLN A 320 -10.25 -9.84 4.23
CA GLN A 320 -9.16 -8.87 4.16
C GLN A 320 -8.06 -9.12 5.19
N ARG A 321 -8.30 -9.96 6.21
CA ARG A 321 -7.31 -10.33 7.24
C ARG A 321 -6.39 -11.46 6.76
N ASP A 322 -6.93 -12.35 5.93
CA ASP A 322 -6.22 -13.53 5.41
C ASP A 322 -5.53 -13.29 4.06
N ARG A 323 -5.28 -12.02 3.70
CA ARG A 323 -4.63 -11.69 2.44
C ARG A 323 -3.18 -12.16 2.50
N MET A 324 -2.84 -13.17 1.69
CA MET A 324 -1.45 -13.41 1.34
C MET A 324 -0.90 -12.13 0.70
N ASN A 325 0.19 -11.59 1.22
CA ASN A 325 0.99 -10.57 0.53
C ASN A 325 1.36 -11.13 -0.85
N ILE A 326 0.62 -10.74 -1.89
CA ILE A 326 0.84 -11.24 -3.25
C ILE A 326 2.10 -10.56 -3.78
N THR A 327 3.27 -11.03 -3.36
CA THR A 327 4.59 -10.49 -3.74
C THR A 327 5.08 -10.99 -5.09
N HIS A 328 4.24 -11.71 -5.85
CA HIS A 328 4.67 -12.39 -7.09
C HIS A 328 3.59 -12.44 -8.18
N ALA A 329 2.70 -11.44 -8.26
CA ALA A 329 1.61 -11.42 -9.25
C ALA A 329 2.08 -11.35 -10.73
N ASP A 330 3.37 -11.23 -11.00
CA ASP A 330 3.90 -10.88 -12.32
C ASP A 330 4.24 -12.10 -13.19
N ASN A 331 3.50 -13.20 -13.04
CA ASN A 331 3.35 -14.21 -14.08
C ASN A 331 1.88 -14.60 -14.21
N PHE A 332 1.26 -14.22 -15.33
CA PHE A 332 -0.05 -14.76 -15.68
C PHE A 332 0.06 -16.27 -15.90
N ASP A 333 -0.70 -17.03 -15.12
CA ASP A 333 -0.83 -18.47 -15.24
C ASP A 333 -1.69 -18.78 -16.48
N PRO A 334 -1.15 -19.46 -17.51
CA PRO A 334 -1.82 -19.64 -18.79
C PRO A 334 -3.09 -20.53 -18.72
N ILE A 335 -3.32 -21.22 -17.59
CA ILE A 335 -4.53 -22.02 -17.35
C ILE A 335 -5.53 -21.34 -16.41
N SER A 336 -5.15 -20.23 -15.78
CA SER A 336 -6.06 -19.47 -14.91
C SER A 336 -6.95 -18.53 -15.69
N GLU A 337 -8.16 -18.30 -15.18
CA GLU A 337 -9.06 -17.27 -15.69
C GLU A 337 -8.83 -15.94 -14.99
N TYR A 338 -8.94 -14.87 -15.76
CA TYR A 338 -8.78 -13.49 -15.29
C TYR A 338 -9.98 -12.64 -15.71
N SER A 339 -10.25 -11.57 -14.97
CA SER A 339 -11.09 -10.48 -15.43
C SER A 339 -10.33 -9.15 -15.45
N PHE A 340 -10.79 -8.22 -16.28
CA PHE A 340 -10.21 -6.88 -16.42
C PHE A 340 -11.24 -5.88 -15.89
N ARG A 341 -11.09 -5.48 -14.63
CA ARG A 341 -11.97 -4.52 -13.96
C ARG A 341 -11.47 -3.10 -14.21
N SER A 342 -12.36 -2.20 -14.61
CA SER A 342 -12.00 -0.81 -14.93
C SER A 342 -11.59 -0.04 -13.66
N VAL A 343 -10.51 0.76 -13.72
CA VAL A 343 -10.14 1.68 -12.63
C VAL A 343 -11.07 2.90 -12.59
N HIS A 344 -11.59 3.34 -13.75
CA HIS A 344 -12.55 4.44 -13.84
C HIS A 344 -13.96 4.02 -13.41
N ALA A 345 -14.51 2.96 -14.02
CA ALA A 345 -15.82 2.41 -13.70
C ALA A 345 -15.65 1.18 -12.80
N SER A 346 -15.31 1.40 -11.52
CA SER A 346 -14.85 0.35 -10.59
C SER A 346 -15.84 -0.78 -10.31
N ASP A 347 -17.12 -0.57 -10.64
CA ASP A 347 -18.23 -1.52 -10.57
C ASP A 347 -18.45 -2.29 -11.89
N LYS A 348 -17.53 -2.18 -12.85
CA LYS A 348 -17.63 -2.79 -14.19
C LYS A 348 -16.33 -3.47 -14.63
N GLU A 349 -16.49 -4.51 -15.43
CA GLU A 349 -15.40 -5.25 -16.04
C GLU A 349 -15.64 -5.45 -17.54
N THR A 350 -14.59 -5.81 -18.27
CA THR A 350 -14.68 -6.11 -19.70
C THR A 350 -15.61 -7.30 -19.96
N ASP A 351 -16.40 -7.21 -21.01
CA ASP A 351 -17.33 -8.23 -21.46
C ASP A 351 -17.36 -8.29 -22.99
N ILE A 352 -17.81 -9.40 -23.54
CA ILE A 352 -18.13 -9.52 -24.95
C ILE A 352 -19.54 -8.98 -25.18
N LEU A 353 -19.68 -8.00 -26.09
CA LEU A 353 -20.97 -7.36 -26.36
C LEU A 353 -22.04 -8.41 -26.69
N ASN A 354 -23.08 -8.48 -25.85
CA ASN A 354 -24.20 -9.42 -25.95
C ASN A 354 -23.78 -10.90 -26.04
N GLY A 355 -22.57 -11.27 -25.60
CA GLY A 355 -22.04 -12.62 -25.78
C GLY A 355 -21.88 -13.02 -27.25
N GLY A 356 -21.48 -12.10 -28.14
CA GLY A 356 -21.25 -12.42 -29.54
C GLY A 356 -20.17 -13.50 -29.76
N MET A 357 -20.47 -14.45 -30.65
CA MET A 357 -19.59 -15.59 -30.98
C MET A 357 -18.75 -15.35 -32.24
N GLU A 358 -19.08 -14.33 -33.01
CA GLU A 358 -18.47 -14.06 -34.31
C GLU A 358 -17.17 -13.24 -34.18
N SER A 359 -16.29 -13.39 -35.16
CA SER A 359 -15.10 -12.54 -35.27
C SER A 359 -15.50 -11.07 -35.41
N ASN A 360 -14.68 -10.19 -34.84
CA ASN A 360 -14.90 -8.74 -34.77
C ASN A 360 -16.05 -8.33 -33.83
N THR A 361 -16.47 -9.21 -32.91
CA THR A 361 -17.37 -8.81 -31.82
C THR A 361 -16.67 -7.82 -30.88
N HIS A 362 -17.35 -6.72 -30.57
CA HIS A 362 -16.81 -5.67 -29.70
C HIS A 362 -16.63 -6.13 -28.25
N VAL A 363 -15.55 -5.62 -27.64
CA VAL A 363 -15.36 -5.70 -26.19
C VAL A 363 -15.91 -4.43 -25.55
N VAL A 364 -16.68 -4.58 -24.49
CA VAL A 364 -17.40 -3.49 -23.82
C VAL A 364 -17.25 -3.56 -22.30
N LEU A 365 -17.67 -2.52 -21.58
CA LEU A 365 -17.91 -2.61 -20.14
C LEU A 365 -19.26 -3.27 -19.85
N ASN A 366 -19.31 -4.07 -18.79
CA ASN A 366 -20.54 -4.55 -18.19
C ASN A 366 -20.41 -4.65 -16.67
N ASN A 367 -21.54 -4.78 -15.97
CA ASN A 367 -21.56 -5.01 -14.52
C ASN A 367 -20.77 -6.28 -14.14
N LEU A 368 -20.34 -6.40 -12.88
CA LEU A 368 -19.61 -7.58 -12.39
C LEU A 368 -20.55 -8.80 -12.29
N LEU A 369 -20.81 -9.49 -13.42
CA LEU A 369 -21.78 -10.59 -13.51
C LEU A 369 -21.13 -11.97 -13.33
N GLY A 370 -19.82 -12.04 -13.45
CA GLY A 370 -19.06 -13.28 -13.30
C GLY A 370 -19.25 -14.29 -14.44
N LEU A 371 -19.62 -13.80 -15.63
CA LEU A 371 -19.90 -14.64 -16.80
C LEU A 371 -18.62 -15.08 -17.49
N LYS A 372 -18.66 -16.20 -18.23
CA LYS A 372 -17.53 -16.64 -19.08
C LYS A 372 -17.14 -15.60 -20.14
N SER A 373 -18.08 -14.76 -20.58
CA SER A 373 -17.80 -13.66 -21.52
C SER A 373 -16.96 -12.56 -20.87
N GLN A 374 -16.88 -12.53 -19.53
CA GLN A 374 -16.03 -11.65 -18.73
C GLN A 374 -14.76 -12.33 -18.22
N ARG A 375 -14.44 -13.53 -18.75
CA ARG A 375 -13.28 -14.32 -18.36
C ARG A 375 -12.30 -14.45 -19.51
N TRP A 376 -11.03 -14.30 -19.19
CA TRP A 376 -9.94 -14.26 -20.14
C TRP A 376 -8.80 -15.15 -19.68
N THR A 377 -8.13 -15.82 -20.61
CA THR A 377 -6.83 -16.46 -20.36
C THR A 377 -5.76 -15.63 -21.03
N ILE A 378 -4.66 -15.42 -20.33
CA ILE A 378 -3.52 -14.62 -20.80
C ILE A 378 -2.36 -15.59 -21.07
N LYS A 379 -1.99 -15.76 -22.34
CA LYS A 379 -0.97 -16.73 -22.76
C LYS A 379 0.19 -16.02 -23.42
N LYS A 380 1.42 -16.34 -23.03
CA LYS A 380 2.63 -15.82 -23.68
C LYS A 380 2.64 -16.20 -25.16
N ALA A 381 2.81 -15.21 -26.02
CA ALA A 381 3.12 -15.38 -27.43
C ALA A 381 4.64 -15.43 -27.64
N ASN A 382 5.38 -14.63 -26.86
CA ASN A 382 6.83 -14.66 -26.76
C ASN A 382 7.26 -14.12 -25.38
N GLN A 383 8.54 -13.74 -25.23
CA GLN A 383 9.09 -13.23 -23.98
C GLN A 383 8.37 -11.98 -23.44
N TYR A 384 7.85 -11.11 -24.31
CA TYR A 384 7.34 -9.78 -23.95
C TYR A 384 5.84 -9.59 -24.24
N TYR A 385 5.27 -10.42 -25.12
CA TYR A 385 3.91 -10.24 -25.62
C TYR A 385 3.03 -11.45 -25.36
N PHE A 386 1.73 -11.19 -25.26
CA PHE A 386 0.70 -12.12 -24.87
C PHE A 386 -0.48 -12.09 -25.85
N HIS A 387 -1.13 -13.24 -25.98
CA HIS A 387 -2.49 -13.36 -26.49
C HIS A 387 -3.47 -13.38 -25.33
N ILE A 388 -4.56 -12.63 -25.47
CA ILE A 388 -5.64 -12.53 -24.46
C ILE A 388 -6.88 -13.20 -25.06
N LYS A 389 -7.24 -14.38 -24.57
CA LYS A 389 -8.32 -15.21 -25.13
C LYS A 389 -9.56 -15.19 -24.24
N ASN A 390 -10.70 -14.84 -24.80
CA ASN A 390 -11.98 -14.90 -24.10
C ASN A 390 -12.44 -16.36 -23.87
N GLN A 391 -13.01 -16.65 -22.70
CA GLN A 391 -13.44 -18.00 -22.33
C GLN A 391 -14.86 -18.36 -22.79
N TYR A 392 -15.61 -17.42 -23.34
CA TYR A 392 -16.92 -17.69 -23.92
C TYR A 392 -16.83 -18.02 -25.41
N ASN A 393 -16.37 -17.08 -26.23
CA ASN A 393 -16.34 -17.25 -27.69
C ASN A 393 -15.04 -17.87 -28.22
N ASN A 394 -14.04 -18.11 -27.36
CA ASN A 394 -12.73 -18.67 -27.72
C ASN A 394 -11.90 -17.84 -28.71
N LEU A 395 -12.28 -16.58 -28.95
CA LEU A 395 -11.55 -15.63 -29.78
C LEU A 395 -10.54 -14.82 -28.96
N ILE A 396 -9.62 -14.13 -29.63
CA ILE A 396 -8.56 -13.35 -28.97
C ILE A 396 -8.71 -11.85 -29.20
N LEU A 397 -8.25 -11.06 -28.23
CA LEU A 397 -8.29 -9.60 -28.25
C LEU A 397 -7.49 -9.04 -29.45
N ASP A 398 -8.09 -8.13 -30.21
CA ASP A 398 -7.56 -7.58 -31.45
C ASP A 398 -8.00 -6.12 -31.64
N LEU A 399 -7.27 -5.38 -32.49
CA LEU A 399 -7.69 -4.09 -33.01
C LEU A 399 -8.55 -4.32 -34.25
N LEU A 400 -9.75 -3.73 -34.27
CA LEU A 400 -10.66 -3.84 -35.41
C LEU A 400 -9.96 -3.36 -36.69
N ASN A 401 -9.91 -4.23 -37.70
CA ASN A 401 -9.28 -3.98 -38.99
C ASN A 401 -7.79 -3.57 -38.90
N GLN A 402 -7.11 -3.90 -37.79
CA GLN A 402 -5.73 -3.48 -37.52
C GLN A 402 -5.53 -1.97 -37.57
N ASN A 403 -6.61 -1.20 -37.41
CA ASN A 403 -6.58 0.25 -37.49
C ASN A 403 -5.65 0.80 -36.41
N ASP A 404 -4.86 1.82 -36.74
CA ASP A 404 -3.86 2.39 -35.86
C ASP A 404 -4.25 3.74 -35.27
N ILE A 405 -5.43 4.28 -35.59
CA ILE A 405 -5.88 5.57 -35.04
C ILE A 405 -6.45 5.45 -33.62
N ASN A 406 -6.34 6.53 -32.86
CA ASN A 406 -7.03 6.71 -31.58
C ASN A 406 -8.55 6.53 -31.75
N GLY A 407 -9.16 5.83 -30.80
CA GLY A 407 -10.59 5.49 -30.82
C GLY A 407 -10.93 4.25 -31.65
N SER A 408 -9.96 3.61 -32.31
CA SER A 408 -10.22 2.33 -33.00
C SER A 408 -10.69 1.28 -32.01
N ASN A 409 -11.78 0.58 -32.35
CA ASN A 409 -12.40 -0.40 -31.46
C ASN A 409 -11.49 -1.59 -31.17
N ILE A 410 -11.57 -2.07 -29.94
CA ILE A 410 -11.04 -3.35 -29.52
C ILE A 410 -12.15 -4.40 -29.64
N VAL A 411 -11.80 -5.50 -30.29
CA VAL A 411 -12.71 -6.60 -30.60
C VAL A 411 -12.09 -7.93 -30.20
N THR A 412 -12.86 -9.00 -30.26
CA THR A 412 -12.31 -10.36 -30.31
C THR A 412 -12.37 -10.89 -31.73
N SER A 413 -11.27 -11.48 -32.21
CA SER A 413 -11.17 -12.03 -33.56
C SER A 413 -10.49 -13.41 -33.58
N VAL A 414 -10.58 -14.09 -34.72
CA VAL A 414 -9.87 -15.36 -34.94
C VAL A 414 -8.35 -15.09 -34.92
N PRO A 415 -7.55 -15.91 -34.22
CA PRO A 415 -6.10 -15.81 -34.26
C PRO A 415 -5.59 -15.84 -35.72
N ASN A 416 -4.93 -14.76 -36.13
CA ASN A 416 -4.46 -14.57 -37.50
C ASN A 416 -2.95 -14.26 -37.56
N GLY A 417 -2.29 -14.14 -36.41
CA GLY A 417 -0.85 -13.92 -36.31
C GLY A 417 -0.43 -12.46 -36.53
N ASN A 418 -1.39 -11.54 -36.71
CA ASN A 418 -1.08 -10.13 -36.87
C ASN A 418 -0.65 -9.48 -35.55
N ASP A 419 0.22 -8.47 -35.67
CA ASP A 419 0.74 -7.68 -34.55
C ASP A 419 -0.34 -6.96 -33.73
N SER A 420 -1.54 -6.76 -34.30
CA SER A 420 -2.69 -6.19 -33.60
C SER A 420 -3.27 -7.12 -32.53
N GLN A 421 -2.91 -8.40 -32.54
CA GLN A 421 -3.34 -9.42 -31.55
C GLN A 421 -2.30 -9.67 -30.45
N LEU A 422 -1.21 -8.89 -30.44
CA LEU A 422 -0.14 -9.00 -29.45
C LEU A 422 -0.23 -7.85 -28.45
N TRP A 423 -0.23 -8.20 -27.18
CA TRP A 423 -0.41 -7.26 -26.08
C TRP A 423 0.69 -7.40 -25.04
N SER A 424 1.14 -6.28 -24.48
CA SER A 424 2.05 -6.23 -23.33
C SER A 424 1.36 -5.56 -22.15
N PHE A 425 1.78 -5.88 -20.94
CA PHE A 425 1.21 -5.32 -19.72
C PHE A 425 2.23 -4.41 -19.05
N ILE A 426 1.83 -3.19 -18.71
CA ILE A 426 2.69 -2.24 -18.00
C ILE A 426 2.08 -2.01 -16.63
N ARG A 427 2.81 -2.36 -15.57
CA ARG A 427 2.32 -2.25 -14.19
C ARG A 427 2.37 -0.81 -13.72
N TYR A 428 1.25 -0.34 -13.17
CA TYR A 428 1.14 0.97 -12.53
C TYR A 428 1.30 0.87 -11.00
N CYS A 429 1.64 1.98 -10.35
CA CYS A 429 1.97 2.05 -8.93
C CYS A 429 0.82 1.69 -7.97
N ASP A 430 -0.43 1.66 -8.43
CA ASP A 430 -1.61 1.25 -7.64
C ASP A 430 -2.00 -0.23 -7.83
N GLY A 431 -1.16 -0.99 -8.54
CA GLY A 431 -1.44 -2.38 -8.86
C GLY A 431 -2.31 -2.58 -10.09
N SER A 432 -2.83 -1.52 -10.72
CA SER A 432 -3.48 -1.62 -12.01
C SER A 432 -2.47 -1.79 -13.16
N TRP A 433 -2.98 -2.09 -14.34
CA TRP A 433 -2.19 -2.33 -15.54
C TRP A 433 -2.69 -1.47 -16.69
N LEU A 434 -1.76 -0.97 -17.50
CA LEU A 434 -2.05 -0.64 -18.89
C LEU A 434 -1.91 -1.92 -19.74
N VAL A 435 -2.82 -2.08 -20.70
CA VAL A 435 -2.77 -3.17 -21.69
C VAL A 435 -2.41 -2.55 -23.03
N ARG A 436 -1.12 -2.64 -23.40
CA ARG A 436 -0.55 -1.94 -24.55
C ARG A 436 -0.48 -2.87 -25.76
N ASN A 437 -0.95 -2.38 -26.90
CA ASN A 437 -0.87 -3.11 -28.17
C ASN A 437 0.55 -3.06 -28.76
N TYR A 438 1.01 -4.17 -29.32
CA TYR A 438 2.33 -4.26 -29.94
C TYR A 438 2.46 -3.39 -31.19
N LYS A 439 1.48 -3.44 -32.11
CA LYS A 439 1.53 -2.74 -33.41
C LYS A 439 1.55 -1.23 -33.23
N THR A 440 0.60 -0.72 -32.45
CA THR A 440 0.32 0.73 -32.39
C THR A 440 0.99 1.42 -31.22
N LYS A 441 1.47 0.65 -30.23
CA LYS A 441 2.02 1.15 -28.97
C LYS A 441 1.01 1.93 -28.12
N ARG A 442 -0.27 1.95 -28.50
CA ARG A 442 -1.42 2.51 -27.79
C ARG A 442 -1.95 1.54 -26.74
N VAL A 443 -2.77 2.03 -25.82
CA VAL A 443 -3.31 1.25 -24.70
C VAL A 443 -4.82 1.05 -24.84
N MET A 444 -5.30 -0.06 -24.28
CA MET A 444 -6.72 -0.36 -24.14
C MET A 444 -7.40 0.67 -23.24
N GLU A 445 -8.43 1.31 -23.77
CA GLU A 445 -9.15 2.43 -23.16
C GLU A 445 -10.67 2.20 -23.23
N VAL A 446 -11.40 2.63 -22.20
CA VAL A 446 -12.85 2.85 -22.31
C VAL A 446 -13.11 4.20 -22.98
N TYR A 447 -13.77 4.17 -24.13
CA TYR A 447 -14.00 5.34 -24.98
C TYR A 447 -14.63 6.51 -24.19
N ASN A 448 -14.05 7.71 -24.32
CA ASN A 448 -14.51 8.93 -23.64
C ASN A 448 -14.68 8.81 -22.12
N ALA A 449 -13.96 7.89 -21.46
CA ALA A 449 -14.16 7.56 -20.04
C ALA A 449 -15.63 7.28 -19.68
N ALA A 450 -16.37 6.62 -20.58
CA ALA A 450 -17.74 6.22 -20.32
C ALA A 450 -17.81 5.21 -19.15
N SER A 451 -18.90 5.26 -18.37
CA SER A 451 -19.12 4.40 -17.20
C SER A 451 -20.41 3.59 -17.26
N ASN A 452 -21.16 3.68 -18.38
CA ASN A 452 -22.35 2.87 -18.63
C ASN A 452 -21.99 1.45 -19.10
N VAL A 453 -22.92 0.52 -18.88
CA VAL A 453 -22.87 -0.79 -19.56
C VAL A 453 -22.86 -0.58 -21.08
N THR A 454 -22.26 -1.52 -21.80
CA THR A 454 -22.05 -1.51 -23.26
C THR A 454 -21.14 -0.39 -23.79
N ALA A 455 -20.51 0.41 -22.92
CA ALA A 455 -19.47 1.35 -23.33
C ALA A 455 -18.34 0.60 -24.06
N PRO A 456 -18.00 0.98 -25.31
CA PRO A 456 -17.02 0.27 -26.10
C PRO A 456 -15.60 0.51 -25.60
N LEU A 457 -14.78 -0.53 -25.71
CA LEU A 457 -13.34 -0.41 -25.57
C LEU A 457 -12.72 -0.04 -26.93
N GLY A 458 -11.73 0.84 -26.89
CA GLY A 458 -10.90 1.20 -28.02
C GLY A 458 -9.44 1.30 -27.61
N GLN A 459 -8.60 1.75 -28.55
CA GLN A 459 -7.21 2.12 -28.24
C GLN A 459 -7.04 3.63 -28.19
N TRP A 460 -6.12 4.10 -27.36
CA TRP A 460 -5.70 5.49 -27.35
C TRP A 460 -4.22 5.62 -26.99
N ASP A 461 -3.59 6.73 -27.39
CA ASP A 461 -2.26 7.08 -26.90
C ASP A 461 -2.26 7.09 -25.38
N ALA A 462 -1.22 6.52 -24.76
CA ALA A 462 -1.17 6.42 -23.31
C ALA A 462 -1.15 7.83 -22.69
N ASN A 463 -2.09 8.08 -21.79
CA ASN A 463 -2.17 9.30 -20.98
C ASN A 463 -2.38 8.97 -19.49
N PHE A 464 -2.31 7.68 -19.13
CA PHE A 464 -2.39 7.15 -17.77
C PHE A 464 -3.72 7.42 -17.05
N ALA A 465 -4.71 7.95 -17.76
CA ALA A 465 -6.03 8.22 -17.21
C ALA A 465 -6.67 6.93 -16.70
N ARG A 466 -7.55 7.08 -15.71
CA ARG A 466 -8.24 5.96 -15.04
C ARG A 466 -9.01 5.06 -16.01
N ASN A 467 -9.44 5.56 -17.17
CA ASN A 467 -10.15 4.80 -18.19
C ASN A 467 -9.23 3.96 -19.09
N GLN A 468 -7.90 4.12 -18.98
CA GLN A 468 -6.88 3.29 -19.63
C GLN A 468 -6.29 2.21 -18.71
N ARG A 469 -6.66 2.22 -17.42
CA ARG A 469 -6.09 1.35 -16.38
C ARG A 469 -7.06 0.28 -15.93
N TRP A 470 -6.52 -0.92 -15.69
CA TRP A 470 -7.28 -2.13 -15.43
C TRP A 470 -6.72 -2.90 -14.24
N PHE A 471 -7.57 -3.28 -13.28
CA PHE A 471 -7.22 -4.31 -12.32
C PHE A 471 -7.42 -5.68 -13.00
N ILE A 472 -6.34 -6.45 -13.12
CA ILE A 472 -6.38 -7.80 -13.69
C ILE A 472 -6.45 -8.79 -12.52
N GLU A 473 -7.61 -9.41 -12.35
CA GLU A 473 -7.94 -10.22 -11.17
C GLU A 473 -8.08 -11.69 -11.57
N LYS A 474 -7.35 -12.60 -10.90
CA LYS A 474 -7.52 -14.05 -11.04
C LYS A 474 -8.88 -14.47 -10.48
N LYS A 475 -9.61 -15.34 -11.18
CA LYS A 475 -10.98 -15.77 -10.85
C LYS A 475 -11.09 -17.25 -10.55
#